data_AF-A0A1H3DUI5-F1
#
_entry.id   AF-A0A1H3DUI5-F1
#
_cell.length_a   1.000
_cell.length_b   1.000
_cell.length_c   1.000
_cell.angle_alpha   90.00
_cell.angle_beta   90.00
_cell.angle_gamma   90.00
#
_symmetry.space_group_name_H-M   'P 1'
#
loop_
_entity.id
_entity.type
_entity.pdbx_description
1 polymer ?
#
loop_
_entity_poly.entity_id
_entity_poly.type
_entity_poly.pdbx_seq_one_letter_code
_entity_poly.pdbx_strand_id
1 'polypeptide(L)' 'MNNRLKFFSNRDKNGIDLHDLYELIELGLDKDEISKELGISKAYIRRIMKDYYKDYQGE' A
#
# COMPACT_ATOMS: atom_id res chain seq x y z
N MET A 1 3.54 10.45 21.24
CA MET A 1 2.14 10.04 21.01
C MET A 1 2.15 9.16 19.78
N ASN A 2 2.05 7.85 19.93
CA ASN A 2 2.16 6.91 18.81
C ASN A 2 0.74 6.45 18.46
N ASN A 3 0.08 7.21 17.57
CA ASN A 3 -1.19 6.78 16.98
C ASN A 3 -0.89 5.59 16.07
N ARG A 4 -0.91 4.37 16.63
CA ARG A 4 -1.02 3.15 15.85
C ARG A 4 -2.43 3.14 15.30
N LEU A 5 -2.60 3.70 14.10
CA LEU A 5 -3.78 3.49 13.27
C LEU A 5 -4.00 1.98 13.22
N LYS A 6 -5.09 1.53 13.83
CA LYS A 6 -5.47 0.12 13.84
C LYS A 6 -6.20 -0.14 12.53
N PHE A 7 -5.44 -0.39 11.48
CA PHE A 7 -6.00 -0.80 10.22
C PHE A 7 -6.52 -2.23 10.30
N PHE A 8 -7.70 -2.46 9.73
CA PHE A 8 -8.40 -3.74 9.78
C PHE A 8 -7.76 -4.68 8.75
N SER A 9 -6.94 -5.63 9.21
CA SER A 9 -6.07 -6.39 8.32
C SER A 9 -6.80 -7.36 7.40
N ASN A 10 -6.93 -7.00 6.12
CA ASN A 10 -7.26 -7.93 5.04
C ASN A 10 -5.95 -8.37 4.37
N ARG A 11 -5.19 -9.18 5.10
CA ARG A 11 -3.83 -9.57 4.72
C ARG A 11 -3.84 -10.44 3.45
N ASP A 12 -3.02 -10.10 2.47
CA ASP A 12 -2.75 -10.95 1.32
C ASP A 12 -2.07 -12.26 1.77
N LYS A 13 -1.85 -13.17 0.81
CA LYS A 13 -1.16 -14.46 1.04
C LYS A 13 0.26 -14.36 1.64
N ASN A 14 0.85 -13.17 1.65
CA ASN A 14 2.16 -12.85 2.24
C ASN A 14 2.03 -12.12 3.59
N GLY A 15 0.82 -11.98 4.12
CA GLY A 15 0.57 -11.28 5.38
C GLY A 15 0.49 -9.76 5.25
N ILE A 16 0.44 -9.21 4.03
CA ILE A 16 0.48 -7.76 3.80
C ILE A 16 -0.93 -7.19 3.71
N ASP A 17 -1.22 -6.15 4.50
CA ASP A 17 -2.46 -5.41 4.38
C ASP A 17 -2.43 -4.53 3.13
N LEU A 18 -3.18 -4.94 2.11
CA LEU A 18 -3.29 -4.17 0.87
C LEU A 18 -4.17 -2.93 1.04
N HIS A 19 -5.03 -2.91 2.07
CA HIS A 19 -5.90 -1.76 2.33
C HIS A 19 -5.06 -0.53 2.68
N ASP A 20 -4.16 -0.66 3.65
CA ASP A 20 -3.24 0.41 4.07
C ASP A 20 -2.40 0.91 2.90
N LEU A 21 -1.96 -0.02 2.05
CA LEU A 21 -1.19 0.32 0.86
C LEU A 21 -2.00 1.15 -0.14
N TYR A 22 -3.27 0.79 -0.39
CA TYR A 22 -4.14 1.56 -1.27
C TYR A 22 -4.50 2.92 -0.69
N GLU A 23 -4.78 3.03 0.62
CA GLU A 23 -5.03 4.31 1.27
C GLU A 23 -3.84 5.27 1.11
N LEU A 24 -2.61 4.77 1.29
CA LEU A 24 -1.41 5.59 1.08
C LEU A 24 -1.19 5.97 -0.40
N ILE A 25 -1.57 5.10 -1.34
CA ILE A 25 -1.54 5.42 -2.78
C ILE A 25 -2.56 6.52 -3.11
N GLU A 26 -3.77 6.43 -2.56
CA GLU A 26 -4.84 7.43 -2.75
C GLU A 26 -4.48 8.79 -2.13
N LEU A 27 -3.76 8.77 -1.00
CA LEU A 27 -3.18 9.97 -0.38
C LEU A 27 -2.02 10.57 -1.20
N GLY A 28 -1.58 9.90 -2.27
CA GLY A 28 -0.55 10.38 -3.18
C GLY A 28 0.89 10.18 -2.68
N LEU A 29 1.11 9.30 -1.70
CA LEU A 29 2.45 9.02 -1.20
C LEU A 29 3.27 8.26 -2.24
N ASP A 30 4.57 8.52 -2.24
CA ASP A 30 5.50 7.82 -3.11
C ASP A 30 5.94 6.47 -2.50
N LYS A 31 6.40 5.54 -3.35
CA LYS A 31 6.85 4.20 -2.93
C LYS A 31 7.89 4.20 -1.80
N ASP A 32 8.73 5.25 -1.71
CA ASP A 32 9.74 5.39 -0.65
C ASP A 32 9.09 5.71 0.70
N GLU A 33 8.09 6.59 0.74
CA GLU A 33 7.33 6.92 1.95
C GLU A 33 6.50 5.73 2.42
N ILE A 34 5.79 5.09 1.49
CA ILE A 34 4.98 3.90 1.76
C ILE A 34 5.85 2.75 2.30
N SER A 35 7.07 2.58 1.76
CA SER A 35 8.01 1.57 2.22
C SER A 35 8.45 1.80 3.66
N LYS A 36 8.64 3.06 4.07
CA LYS A 36 8.99 3.42 5.44
C LYS A 36 7.81 3.24 6.39
N GLU A 37 6.61 3.63 5.97
CA GLU A 37 5.40 3.57 6.80
C GLU A 37 4.97 2.12 7.06
N LEU A 38 4.91 1.31 6.01
CA LEU A 38 4.43 -0.07 6.11
C LEU A 38 5.54 -1.09 6.40
N GLY A 39 6.82 -0.69 6.31
CA GLY A 39 7.96 -1.60 6.45
C GLY A 39 8.05 -2.64 5.33
N ILE A 40 7.46 -2.37 4.17
CA ILE A 40 7.39 -3.27 3.02
C ILE A 40 8.45 -2.89 1.99
N SER A 41 8.96 -3.88 1.24
CA SER A 41 9.90 -3.61 0.15
C SER A 41 9.28 -2.74 -0.96
N LYS A 42 10.05 -1.76 -1.45
CA LYS A 42 9.66 -0.91 -2.60
C LYS A 42 9.34 -1.74 -3.85
N ALA A 43 9.99 -2.89 -4.02
CA ALA A 43 9.73 -3.78 -5.16
C ALA A 43 8.30 -4.35 -5.13
N TYR A 44 7.81 -4.72 -3.95
CA TYR A 44 6.45 -5.18 -3.75
C TYR A 44 5.44 -4.04 -3.96
N ILE A 45 5.68 -2.87 -3.34
CA ILE A 45 4.84 -1.67 -3.51
C ILE A 45 4.70 -1.30 -4.98
N ARG A 46 5.81 -1.30 -5.73
CA ARG A 46 5.80 -1.01 -7.17
C ARG A 46 4.93 -1.98 -7.95
N ARG A 47 4.91 -3.26 -7.57
CA ARG A 47 4.04 -4.27 -8.23
C ARG A 47 2.57 -3.95 -7.96
N ILE A 48 2.21 -3.70 -6.71
CA ILE A 48 0.82 -3.39 -6.32
C ILE A 48 0.35 -2.08 -6.96
N MET A 49 1.15 -1.01 -6.92
CA MET A 49 0.83 0.25 -7.60
C MET A 49 0.58 0.03 -9.10
N LYS A 50 1.41 -0.78 -9.75
CA LYS A 50 1.23 -1.08 -11.17
C LYS A 50 -0.10 -1.79 -11.43
N ASP A 51 -0.46 -2.76 -10.58
CA ASP A 51 -1.74 -3.47 -10.69
C ASP A 51 -2.91 -2.51 -10.43
N TYR A 52 -2.83 -1.67 -9.40
CA TYR A 52 -3.81 -0.62 -9.08
C TYR A 52 -4.06 0.35 -10.23
N TYR A 53 -3.01 0.93 -10.81
CA TYR A 53 -3.15 1.88 -11.92
C TYR A 53 -3.60 1.22 -13.22
N LYS A 54 -3.30 -0.07 -13.41
CA LYS A 54 -3.75 -0.82 -14.59
C LYS A 54 -5.28 -1.00 -14.58
N ASP A 55 -5.86 -1.26 -13.41
CA ASP A 55 -7.31 -1.35 -13.25
C ASP A 55 -8.00 0.01 -13.43
N TYR A 56 -7.32 1.12 -13.09
CA TYR A 56 -7.84 2.49 -13.27
C TYR A 56 -7.73 3.06 -14.70
N GLN A 57 -6.88 2.51 -15.57
CA GLN A 57 -6.75 2.97 -16.98
C GLN A 57 -7.62 2.18 -17.98
N GLY A 58 -8.59 1.40 -17.47
CA GLY A 58 -9.51 0.60 -18.26
C GLY A 58 -10.86 1.26 -18.59
N GLU A 59 -11.10 2.51 -18.16
CA GLU A 59 -12.29 3.31 -18.54
C GLU A 59 -11.97 4.47 -19.50
#